data_AF-A0A3M1ZL52-F1
#
_entry.id   AF-A0A3M1ZL52-F1
#
_cell.length_a   1.000
_cell.length_b   1.000
_cell.length_c   1.000
_cell.angle_alpha   90.00
_cell.angle_beta   90.00
_cell.angle_gamma   90.00
#
_symmetry.space_group_name_H-M   'P 1'
#
loop_
_entity.id
_entity.type
_entity.pdbx_description
1 polymer ?
#
loop_
_entity_poly.entity_id
_entity_poly.type
_entity_poly.pdbx_seq_one_letter_code
_entity_poly.pdbx_strand_id
1 'polypeptide(L)'
;MTIHISWLLENRVMYVEAWGNVSIDDVSTSTLYMVDLIEKSEHPLVHIIIVNKGIDKIPLNVIQLQRATRPLLGHPKNGWHVFVNSQNTVIDYSMNILAQLFKTRWRKVSVLEEAITFLQDADQSLPPLPTDIPEPVRIFE
;
A
#
# COMPACT_ATOMS: atom_id res chain seq x y z
N MET A 1 -0.36 -7.01 -15.74
CA MET A 1 -1.40 -6.27 -14.97
C MET A 1 -0.85 -4.88 -14.72
N THR A 2 -1.60 -3.91 -14.20
CA THR A 2 -1.01 -2.56 -14.05
C THR A 2 -0.92 -2.15 -12.59
N ILE A 3 0.28 -1.75 -12.13
CA ILE A 3 0.52 -1.13 -10.82
C ILE A 3 1.26 0.17 -11.08
N HIS A 4 0.70 1.26 -10.58
CA HIS A 4 1.33 2.58 -10.55
C HIS A 4 1.75 2.86 -9.12
N ILE A 5 2.98 3.33 -8.95
CA ILE A 5 3.51 3.75 -7.64
C ILE A 5 4.05 5.17 -7.78
N SER A 6 3.58 6.05 -6.90
CA SER A 6 3.96 7.45 -6.81
C SER A 6 4.05 7.92 -5.36
N TRP A 7 4.61 9.11 -5.17
CA TRP A 7 4.55 9.80 -3.89
C TRP A 7 3.35 10.74 -3.87
N LEU A 8 2.41 10.52 -2.96
CA LEU A 8 1.39 11.52 -2.62
C LEU A 8 2.00 12.64 -1.78
N LEU A 9 2.88 12.26 -0.87
CA LEU A 9 3.76 13.17 -0.14
C LEU A 9 5.15 12.56 -0.17
N GLU A 10 6.09 13.27 -0.79
CA GLU A 10 7.46 12.83 -0.98
C GLU A 10 8.05 12.26 0.31
N ASN A 11 8.65 11.07 0.23
CA ASN A 11 9.27 10.35 1.34
C ASN A 11 8.36 10.02 2.54
N ARG A 12 7.04 10.21 2.46
CA ARG A 12 6.12 10.04 3.61
C ARG A 12 4.89 9.22 3.30
N VAL A 13 4.27 9.42 2.15
CA VAL A 13 3.02 8.76 1.77
C VAL A 13 3.11 8.31 0.32
N MET A 14 3.21 7.00 0.12
CA MET A 14 3.13 6.39 -1.20
C MET A 14 1.66 6.26 -1.62
N TYR A 15 1.40 6.50 -2.90
CA TYR A 15 0.13 6.24 -3.57
C TYR A 15 0.33 5.10 -4.55
N VAL A 16 -0.51 4.07 -4.44
CA VAL A 16 -0.43 2.88 -5.27
C VAL A 16 -1.78 2.65 -5.92
N GLU A 17 -1.83 2.62 -7.24
CA GLU A 17 -3.01 2.20 -7.98
C GLU A 17 -2.76 0.82 -8.59
N ALA A 18 -3.79 -0.03 -8.60
CA ALA A 18 -3.67 -1.38 -9.14
C ALA A 18 -4.93 -1.81 -9.92
N TRP A 19 -4.71 -2.50 -11.04
CA TRP A 19 -5.73 -3.00 -11.97
C TRP A 19 -5.44 -4.43 -12.44
N GLY A 20 -6.51 -5.18 -12.71
CA GLY A 20 -6.45 -6.48 -13.39
C GLY A 20 -6.07 -7.64 -12.47
N ASN A 21 -5.33 -8.61 -13.02
CA ASN A 21 -4.95 -9.84 -12.31
C ASN A 21 -3.57 -9.69 -11.68
N VAL A 22 -3.52 -9.49 -10.37
CA VAL A 22 -2.27 -9.36 -9.62
C VAL A 22 -1.70 -10.75 -9.33
N SER A 23 -0.52 -11.05 -9.88
CA SER A 23 0.22 -12.27 -9.58
C SER A 23 1.10 -12.12 -8.33
N ILE A 24 1.69 -13.23 -7.86
CA ILE A 24 2.59 -13.17 -6.72
C ILE A 24 3.91 -12.44 -7.05
N ASP A 25 4.37 -12.56 -8.29
CA ASP A 25 5.59 -11.91 -8.75
C ASP A 25 5.39 -10.40 -8.87
N ASP A 26 4.17 -9.95 -9.24
CA ASP A 26 3.79 -8.54 -9.23
C ASP A 26 3.85 -7.97 -7.80
N VAL A 27 3.29 -8.69 -6.82
CA VAL A 27 3.34 -8.31 -5.41
C VAL A 27 4.79 -8.24 -4.94
N SER A 28 5.62 -9.24 -5.27
CA SER A 28 7.01 -9.29 -4.85
C SER A 28 7.82 -8.13 -5.46
N THR A 29 7.67 -7.88 -6.76
CA THR A 29 8.45 -6.86 -7.47
C THR A 29 8.05 -5.45 -7.03
N SER A 30 6.75 -5.17 -6.92
CA SER A 30 6.26 -3.90 -6.40
C SER A 30 6.65 -3.69 -4.93
N THR A 31 6.62 -4.75 -4.11
CA THR A 31 7.09 -4.72 -2.72
C THR A 31 8.55 -4.31 -2.62
N LEU A 32 9.44 -4.93 -3.40
CA LEU A 32 10.87 -4.60 -3.36
C LEU A 32 11.12 -3.15 -3.79
N TYR A 33 10.38 -2.65 -4.78
CA TYR A 33 10.48 -1.26 -5.19
C TYR A 33 9.99 -0.30 -4.09
N MET A 34 8.87 -0.60 -3.43
CA MET A 34 8.40 0.19 -2.28
C MET A 34 9.39 0.17 -1.12
N VAL A 35 10.07 -0.95 -0.88
CA VAL A 35 11.13 -1.03 0.14
C VAL A 35 12.29 -0.11 -0.21
N ASP A 36 12.76 -0.10 -1.46
CA ASP A 36 13.82 0.82 -1.92
C ASP A 36 13.41 2.30 -1.72
N LEU A 37 12.15 2.65 -1.98
CA LEU A 37 11.61 3.98 -1.68
C LEU A 37 11.61 4.30 -0.18
N ILE A 38 11.24 3.33 0.66
CA ILE A 38 11.22 3.50 2.13
C ILE A 38 12.64 3.63 2.69
N GLU A 39 13.60 2.87 2.18
CA GLU A 39 15.00 2.93 2.63
C GLU A 39 15.59 4.32 2.40
N LYS A 40 15.26 4.94 1.26
CA LYS A 40 15.70 6.30 0.88
C LYS A 40 14.97 7.42 1.62
N SER A 41 13.87 7.14 2.31
CA SER A 41 13.17 8.14 3.10
C SER A 41 13.93 8.48 4.38
N GLU A 42 14.12 9.76 4.66
CA GLU A 42 14.69 10.23 5.94
C GLU A 42 13.67 10.21 7.10
N HIS A 43 12.42 9.83 6.83
CA HIS A 43 11.35 9.86 7.82
C HIS A 43 11.21 8.53 8.57
N PRO A 44 10.74 8.57 9.84
CA PRO A 44 10.65 7.38 10.66
C PRO A 44 9.58 6.40 10.18
N LEU A 45 8.51 6.90 9.54
CA LEU A 45 7.43 6.10 9.01
C LEU A 45 7.06 6.57 7.60
N VAL A 46 6.77 5.59 6.75
CA VAL A 46 6.21 5.80 5.41
C VAL A 46 4.89 5.06 5.32
N HIS A 47 3.82 5.80 5.01
CA HIS A 47 2.47 5.29 4.84
C HIS A 47 2.20 4.95 3.38
N ILE A 48 1.21 4.09 3.14
CA ILE A 48 0.87 3.62 1.81
C ILE A 48 -0.64 3.66 1.66
N ILE A 49 -1.12 4.39 0.66
CA ILE A 49 -2.51 4.35 0.20
C ILE A 49 -2.55 3.45 -1.03
N ILE A 50 -3.33 2.37 -0.97
CA ILE A 50 -3.54 1.46 -2.08
C ILE A 50 -4.96 1.62 -2.59
N VAL A 51 -5.10 2.09 -3.83
CA VAL A 51 -6.38 2.29 -4.52
C VAL A 51 -6.61 1.13 -5.47
N ASN A 52 -7.64 0.35 -5.17
CA ASN A 52 -8.11 -0.68 -6.09
C ASN A 52 -8.96 -0.02 -7.19
N LYS A 53 -8.50 -0.10 -8.43
CA LYS A 53 -9.18 0.47 -9.61
C LYS A 53 -9.81 -0.59 -10.52
N GLY A 54 -9.85 -1.84 -10.07
CA GLY A 54 -10.38 -2.96 -10.85
C GLY A 54 -9.49 -4.19 -10.78
N ILE A 55 -9.03 -4.57 -9.59
CA ILE A 55 -8.35 -5.85 -9.36
C ILE A 55 -9.38 -6.98 -9.47
N ASP A 56 -9.23 -7.82 -10.48
CA ASP A 56 -10.10 -8.96 -10.72
C ASP A 56 -9.69 -10.18 -9.88
N LYS A 57 -8.37 -10.39 -9.74
CA LYS A 57 -7.79 -11.54 -9.03
C LYS A 57 -6.55 -11.14 -8.26
N ILE A 58 -6.38 -11.79 -7.11
CA ILE A 58 -5.17 -11.74 -6.29
C ILE A 58 -4.70 -13.16 -5.97
N PRO A 59 -3.43 -13.35 -5.55
CA PRO A 59 -2.96 -14.66 -5.12
C PRO A 59 -3.72 -15.13 -3.87
N LEU A 60 -4.31 -16.32 -3.90
CA LEU A 60 -5.06 -16.88 -2.76
C LEU A 60 -4.17 -17.56 -1.71
N ASN A 61 -2.90 -17.78 -2.04
CA ASN A 61 -1.96 -18.46 -1.16
C ASN A 61 -1.35 -17.46 -0.17
N VAL A 62 -1.90 -17.44 1.05
CA VAL A 62 -1.46 -16.54 2.13
C VAL A 62 0.02 -16.72 2.48
N ILE A 63 0.59 -17.93 2.39
CA ILE A 63 2.02 -18.17 2.68
C ILE A 63 2.89 -17.49 1.62
N GLN A 64 2.49 -17.58 0.35
CA GLN A 64 3.19 -16.88 -0.73
C GLN A 64 3.07 -15.36 -0.57
N LEU A 65 1.86 -14.85 -0.31
CA LEU A 65 1.64 -13.42 -0.03
C LEU A 65 2.48 -12.94 1.15
N GLN A 66 2.53 -13.70 2.24
CA GLN A 66 3.35 -13.41 3.40
C GLN A 66 4.83 -13.28 3.00
N ARG A 67 5.36 -14.22 2.23
CA ARG A 67 6.77 -14.17 1.78
C ARG A 67 7.04 -12.97 0.88
N ALA A 68 6.14 -12.68 -0.06
CA ALA A 68 6.30 -11.59 -1.00
C ALA A 68 6.20 -10.20 -0.32
N THR A 69 5.32 -10.06 0.67
CA THR A 69 5.07 -8.77 1.36
C THR A 69 5.94 -8.55 2.60
N ARG A 70 6.57 -9.60 3.14
CA ARG A 70 7.40 -9.54 4.36
C ARG A 70 8.45 -8.41 4.34
N PRO A 71 9.20 -8.17 3.25
CA PRO A 71 10.20 -7.11 3.23
C PRO A 71 9.62 -5.73 3.54
N LEU A 72 8.39 -5.48 3.08
CA LEU A 72 7.67 -4.22 3.32
C LEU A 72 6.96 -4.20 4.67
N LEU A 73 6.15 -5.22 4.96
CA LEU A 73 5.32 -5.24 6.16
C LEU A 73 6.13 -5.32 7.46
N GLY A 74 7.28 -5.99 7.42
CA GLY A 74 8.22 -6.08 8.53
C GLY A 74 9.28 -4.97 8.57
N HIS A 75 9.24 -4.00 7.64
CA HIS A 75 10.22 -2.92 7.61
C HIS A 75 10.04 -1.99 8.83
N PRO A 76 11.12 -1.56 9.51
CA PRO A 76 11.00 -0.71 10.71
C PRO A 76 10.36 0.66 10.43
N LYS A 77 10.50 1.17 9.20
CA LYS A 77 9.86 2.41 8.74
C LYS A 77 8.46 2.20 8.13
N ASN A 78 7.90 1.00 8.23
CA ASN A 78 6.57 0.73 7.68
C ASN A 78 5.48 1.40 8.54
N GLY A 79 4.70 2.28 7.91
CA GLY A 79 3.60 3.00 8.53
C GLY A 79 2.24 2.31 8.37
N TRP A 80 1.23 3.11 8.05
CA TRP A 80 -0.14 2.65 7.83
C TRP A 80 -0.34 2.22 6.38
N HIS A 81 -1.07 1.13 6.18
CA HIS A 81 -1.56 0.68 4.88
C HIS A 81 -3.05 0.97 4.78
N VAL A 82 -3.45 1.85 3.87
CA VAL A 82 -4.86 2.25 3.71
C VAL A 82 -5.39 1.77 2.36
N PHE A 83 -6.32 0.82 2.39
CA PHE A 83 -6.94 0.27 1.20
C PHE A 83 -8.22 1.04 0.84
N VAL A 84 -8.23 1.64 -0.34
CA VAL A 84 -9.37 2.38 -0.90
C VAL A 84 -10.09 1.50 -1.92
N ASN A 85 -11.42 1.49 -1.84
CA ASN A 85 -12.29 0.87 -2.84
C ASN A 85 -12.05 -0.64 -3.07
N SER A 86 -11.68 -1.38 -2.03
CA SER A 86 -11.68 -2.84 -2.11
C SER A 86 -13.09 -3.36 -1.82
N GLN A 87 -13.79 -3.95 -2.79
CA GLN A 87 -14.99 -4.77 -2.50
C GLN A 87 -14.65 -6.27 -2.40
N ASN A 88 -13.36 -6.60 -2.48
CA ASN A 88 -12.90 -7.97 -2.55
C ASN A 88 -12.65 -8.52 -1.13
N THR A 89 -13.57 -9.35 -0.66
CA THR A 89 -13.51 -9.97 0.67
C THR A 89 -12.27 -10.85 0.88
N VAL A 90 -11.68 -11.38 -0.20
CA VAL A 90 -10.45 -12.16 -0.15
C VAL A 90 -9.25 -11.28 0.18
N ILE A 91 -9.20 -10.05 -0.38
CA ILE A 91 -8.15 -9.06 -0.03
C ILE A 91 -8.26 -8.74 1.45
N ASP A 92 -9.47 -8.45 1.95
CA ASP A 92 -9.70 -8.11 3.36
C ASP A 92 -9.27 -9.25 4.30
N TYR A 93 -9.65 -10.49 3.96
CA TYR A 93 -9.28 -11.66 4.74
C TYR A 93 -7.75 -11.85 4.78
N SER A 94 -7.10 -11.75 3.62
CA SER A 94 -5.65 -11.88 3.52
C SER A 94 -4.93 -10.80 4.32
N MET A 95 -5.40 -9.55 4.24
CA MET A 95 -4.81 -8.45 5.01
C MET A 95 -5.02 -8.58 6.51
N ASN A 96 -6.16 -9.08 6.96
CA ASN A 96 -6.37 -9.37 8.38
C ASN A 96 -5.35 -10.39 8.92
N ILE A 97 -5.00 -11.42 8.14
CA ILE A 97 -3.98 -12.39 8.54
C ILE A 97 -2.59 -11.76 8.54
N LEU A 98 -2.23 -11.07 7.45
CA LEU A 98 -0.91 -10.46 7.31
C LEU A 98 -0.66 -9.39 8.38
N ALA A 99 -1.66 -8.56 8.67
CA ALA A 99 -1.59 -7.53 9.71
C ALA A 99 -1.35 -8.14 11.10
N GLN A 100 -1.98 -9.27 11.42
CA GLN A 100 -1.75 -9.97 12.69
C GLN A 100 -0.33 -10.54 12.78
N LEU A 101 0.18 -11.14 11.70
CA LEU A 101 1.51 -11.75 11.67
C LEU A 101 2.64 -10.72 11.77
N PHE A 102 2.50 -9.59 11.09
CA PHE A 102 3.54 -8.56 11.03
C PHE A 102 3.29 -7.39 11.99
N LYS A 103 2.20 -7.44 12.77
CA LYS A 103 1.72 -6.33 13.60
C LYS A 103 1.60 -5.03 12.79
N THR A 104 1.28 -5.15 11.50
CA THR A 104 1.15 -4.01 10.59
C THR A 104 -0.17 -3.31 10.83
N ARG A 105 -0.12 -1.98 10.78
CA ARG A 105 -1.30 -1.13 10.90
C ARG A 105 -1.94 -1.02 9.53
N TRP A 106 -3.19 -1.44 9.41
CA TRP A 106 -3.93 -1.30 8.17
C TRP A 106 -5.36 -0.82 8.41
N ARG A 107 -5.91 -0.14 7.41
CA ARG A 107 -7.28 0.38 7.40
C ARG A 107 -7.88 0.19 6.02
N LYS A 108 -9.18 -0.05 5.98
CA LYS A 108 -9.97 -0.03 4.75
C LYS A 108 -10.93 1.16 4.80
N VAL A 109 -11.06 1.84 3.66
CA VAL A 109 -11.96 2.98 3.45
C VAL A 109 -12.59 2.89 2.05
N SER A 110 -13.60 3.72 1.79
CA SER A 110 -14.36 3.66 0.54
C SER A 110 -13.78 4.56 -0.54
N VAL A 111 -13.30 5.75 -0.16
CA VAL A 111 -12.80 6.79 -1.08
C VAL A 111 -11.46 7.37 -0.62
N LEU A 112 -10.76 8.06 -1.53
CA LEU A 112 -9.41 8.58 -1.28
C LEU A 112 -9.39 9.65 -0.18
N GLU A 113 -10.41 10.49 -0.15
CA GLU A 113 -10.57 11.57 0.82
C GLU A 113 -10.64 11.02 2.26
N GLU A 114 -11.30 9.87 2.44
CA GLU A 114 -11.34 9.17 3.73
C GLU A 114 -9.96 8.62 4.12
N ALA A 115 -9.17 8.14 3.16
CA ALA A 115 -7.81 7.66 3.42
C ALA A 115 -6.89 8.79 3.88
N ILE A 116 -6.96 9.94 3.19
CA ILE A 116 -6.20 11.14 3.53
C ILE A 116 -6.58 11.63 4.92
N THR A 117 -7.88 11.78 5.19
CA THR A 117 -8.40 12.22 6.50
C THR A 117 -7.92 11.28 7.60
N PHE A 118 -8.04 9.97 7.39
CA PHE A 118 -7.57 8.97 8.35
C PHE A 118 -6.07 9.07 8.63
N LEU A 119 -5.23 9.23 7.60
CA LEU A 119 -3.79 9.34 7.80
C LEU A 119 -3.40 10.60 8.55
N GLN A 120 -4.05 11.73 8.26
CA GLN A 120 -3.83 12.98 9.00
C GLN A 120 -4.21 12.87 10.48
N ASP A 121 -5.30 12.16 10.77
CA ASP A 121 -5.71 11.89 12.15
C ASP A 121 -4.73 10.93 12.86
N ALA A 122 -4.28 9.89 12.15
CA ALA A 122 -3.45 8.83 12.71
C ALA A 122 -1.96 9.20 12.85
N ASP A 123 -1.44 10.09 12.01
CA ASP A 123 -0.10 10.66 12.09
C ASP A 123 -0.16 12.19 12.01
N GLN A 124 -0.24 12.82 13.19
CA GLN A 124 -0.27 14.27 13.37
C GLN A 124 1.02 14.98 12.95
N SER A 125 2.07 14.22 12.60
CA SER A 125 3.31 14.80 12.05
C SER A 125 3.26 14.98 10.53
N LEU A 126 2.20 14.52 9.85
CA LEU A 126 1.99 14.75 8.43
C LEU A 126 1.49 16.18 8.19
N PRO A 127 2.05 16.91 7.19
CA PRO A 127 1.42 18.12 6.70
C PRO A 127 0.09 17.79 5.98
N PRO A 128 -0.71 18.81 5.62
CA PRO A 128 -1.85 18.61 4.73
C PRO A 128 -1.46 17.82 3.48
N LEU A 129 -2.15 16.71 3.20
CA LEU A 129 -1.87 15.85 2.06
C LEU A 129 -2.63 16.39 0.84
N PRO A 130 -2.03 16.33 -0.36
CA PRO A 130 -2.72 16.72 -1.58
C PRO A 130 -3.85 15.74 -1.90
N THR A 131 -4.89 16.25 -2.56
CA THR A 131 -6.00 15.44 -3.09
C THR A 131 -5.78 15.03 -4.54
N ASP A 132 -4.88 15.71 -5.24
CA ASP A 132 -4.56 15.44 -6.63
C ASP A 132 -3.75 14.14 -6.75
N ILE A 133 -4.08 13.32 -7.74
CA ILE A 133 -3.37 12.08 -8.01
C ILE A 133 -2.03 12.41 -8.66
N PRO A 134 -0.90 12.05 -8.05
CA PRO A 134 0.43 12.33 -8.60
C PRO A 134 0.74 11.38 -9.76
N GLU A 135 1.55 11.86 -10.71
CA GLU A 135 2.09 11.04 -11.79
C GLU A 135 2.92 9.86 -11.25
N PRO A 136 2.84 8.66 -11.87
CA PRO A 136 3.57 7.50 -11.43
C PRO A 136 5.09 7.69 -11.56
N VAL A 137 5.81 7.45 -10.46
CA VAL A 137 7.28 7.34 -10.48
C VAL A 137 7.70 5.98 -11.05
N ARG A 138 6.84 4.96 -10.89
CA ARG A 138 7.04 3.63 -11.47
C ARG A 138 5.73 3.02 -11.93
N ILE A 139 5.79 2.40 -13.11
CA ILE A 139 4.73 1.59 -13.71
C ILE A 139 5.24 0.15 -13.83
N PHE A 140 4.39 -0.82 -13.47
CA PHE A 140 4.56 -2.25 -13.72
C PHE A 140 3.44 -2.70 -14.65
N GLU A 141 3.78 -3.39 -15.75
CA GLU A 141 2.85 -3.87 -16.78
C GLU A 141 2.91 -5.40 -16.95
#